data_AF-A0A3R7W3Z9-F1
#
_entry.id   AF-A0A3R7W3Z9-F1
#
_cell.length_a   1.000
_cell.length_b   1.000
_cell.length_c   1.000
_cell.angle_alpha   90.00
_cell.angle_beta   90.00
_cell.angle_gamma   90.00
#
_symmetry.space_group_name_H-M   'P 1'
#
loop_
_entity.id
_entity.type
_entity.pdbx_description
1 polymer ?
#
loop_
_entity_poly.entity_id
_entity_poly.type
_entity_poly.pdbx_seq_one_letter_code
_entity_poly.pdbx_strand_id
1 'polypeptide(L)'
;MGPTVILPQLSSTIITEATMGLLLQLMAQTFEVTIGSNFARSAFTHKGEPFDQSFSAQDETDIPPASSLVVTNETFVFAPLEWMKEDLNGLLPLFGRDADFRNLVMKTFEVIFRPENVLAVTYNPIFGKLWRLCCRQRLDPRLDDLTAKLSQCVPTLTGGAKVQVSQWLEESYNDSQRIRDAIANAAPLGPCFTLDIGHLSMSKASIRSLARAPQPGVLEGVQNILARLQYHQSPPVYSDKEDDDLMYLPQSHSNEYLFSFLPHLMFPCTTLSQRGVALFPEIFSAEFVQLLYRGQAYLTPFEQQVYRQLFVVHRLRLAATKDVDVVVGYTPQKDSLWPDRKARCHTCGYDTSLSLMVSPTLCAMCVTYGDDAPTLQANTVVSGNESHIVSCHDCHGIYAVLQVAQLGTAAKCWFCRTNNISPLPPPPKISCSGCLNQFIDPAGLYRANGSPSNGWLCPVCTDAPVRATTTTSVPFNALMRTNPHVAVVHGWTTDKVKSVFVEMVFHTPYDSMFKLFTQKQAVLLATSPTNDPVTVLHMAMHFQGKAILQSSAIYESLKAIVLTDALRDVCNMCFEEFSLPCLS
;
A
#
# COMPACT_ATOMS: atom_id res chain seq x y z
N MET A 1 -38.40 50.19 -3.34
CA MET A 1 -37.51 49.01 -3.29
C MET A 1 -37.56 48.35 -1.91
N GLY A 2 -37.39 47.02 -1.79
CA GLY A 2 -37.21 46.40 -0.46
C GLY A 2 -35.85 46.78 0.15
N PRO A 3 -35.48 46.27 1.34
CA PRO A 3 -34.12 46.39 1.86
C PRO A 3 -33.15 45.86 0.79
N THR A 4 -32.26 46.73 0.33
CA THR A 4 -31.37 46.47 -0.81
C THR A 4 -29.95 46.29 -0.32
N VAL A 5 -29.21 45.32 -0.85
CA VAL A 5 -27.79 45.17 -0.55
C VAL A 5 -26.99 45.69 -1.73
N ILE A 6 -26.28 46.81 -1.54
CA ILE A 6 -25.39 47.33 -2.57
C ILE A 6 -24.04 46.64 -2.41
N LEU A 7 -23.64 45.88 -3.44
CA LEU A 7 -22.33 45.24 -3.46
C LEU A 7 -21.28 46.26 -3.92
N PRO A 8 -20.22 46.51 -3.13
CA PRO A 8 -19.20 47.50 -3.45
C PRO A 8 -18.39 47.14 -4.70
N GLN A 9 -18.32 45.84 -5.03
CA GLN A 9 -17.68 45.32 -6.22
C GLN A 9 -18.37 44.03 -6.66
N LEU A 10 -18.53 43.85 -7.98
CA LEU A 10 -19.09 42.64 -8.60
C LEU A 10 -18.03 41.54 -8.75
N SER A 11 -17.45 41.11 -7.64
CA SER A 11 -16.56 39.93 -7.62
C SER A 11 -17.34 38.70 -7.18
N SER A 12 -16.98 37.53 -7.71
CA SER A 12 -17.60 36.25 -7.30
C SER A 12 -17.53 36.07 -5.78
N THR A 13 -16.40 36.45 -5.17
CA THR A 13 -16.17 36.36 -3.73
C THR A 13 -17.18 37.16 -2.92
N ILE A 14 -17.38 38.44 -3.26
CA ILE A 14 -18.30 39.34 -2.53
C ILE A 14 -19.74 38.90 -2.74
N ILE A 15 -20.10 38.46 -3.95
CA ILE A 15 -21.44 37.93 -4.25
C ILE A 15 -21.71 36.68 -3.41
N THR A 16 -20.76 35.73 -3.38
CA THR A 16 -20.91 34.49 -2.61
C THR A 16 -21.01 34.75 -1.12
N GLU A 17 -20.14 35.61 -0.57
CA GLU A 17 -20.14 35.97 0.84
C GLU A 17 -21.46 36.63 1.27
N ALA A 18 -21.91 37.66 0.52
CA ALA A 18 -23.16 38.34 0.81
C ALA A 18 -24.37 37.39 0.69
N THR A 19 -24.39 36.52 -0.33
CA THR A 19 -25.47 35.54 -0.52
C THR A 19 -25.52 34.53 0.61
N MET A 20 -24.36 33.96 0.99
CA MET A 20 -24.27 33.00 2.09
C MET A 20 -24.63 33.65 3.44
N GLY A 21 -24.13 34.87 3.69
CA GLY A 21 -24.45 35.61 4.90
C GLY A 21 -25.94 35.92 5.02
N LEU A 22 -26.59 36.32 3.92
CA LEU A 22 -28.05 36.49 3.89
C LEU A 22 -28.77 35.18 4.22
N LEU A 23 -28.44 34.09 3.53
CA LEU A 23 -29.10 32.79 3.74
C LEU A 23 -28.93 32.31 5.19
N LEU A 24 -27.74 32.42 5.77
CA LEU A 24 -27.48 32.03 7.16
C LEU A 24 -28.35 32.81 8.14
N GLN A 25 -28.43 34.14 7.98
CA GLN A 25 -29.25 34.97 8.86
C GLN A 25 -30.74 34.65 8.72
N LEU A 26 -31.23 34.42 7.50
CA LEU A 26 -32.61 33.99 7.26
C LEU A 26 -32.92 32.63 7.91
N MET A 27 -31.91 31.74 8.01
CA MET A 27 -31.99 30.43 8.67
C MET A 27 -31.79 30.47 10.19
N ALA A 28 -31.71 31.66 10.81
CA ALA A 28 -31.37 31.86 12.23
C ALA A 28 -29.97 31.31 12.62
N GLN A 29 -29.01 31.36 11.68
CA GLN A 29 -27.62 30.98 11.90
C GLN A 29 -26.75 32.24 12.04
N THR A 30 -25.69 32.12 12.83
CA THR A 30 -24.72 33.21 13.03
C THR A 30 -23.89 33.42 11.76
N PHE A 31 -23.73 34.68 11.37
CA PHE A 31 -22.83 35.09 10.30
C PHE A 31 -22.02 36.28 10.77
N GLU A 32 -20.70 36.13 10.81
CA GLU A 32 -19.78 37.22 11.07
C GLU A 32 -19.19 37.71 9.74
N VAL A 33 -19.35 39.01 9.49
CA VAL A 33 -18.83 39.64 8.29
C VAL A 33 -17.31 39.57 8.32
N THR A 34 -16.69 39.06 7.25
CA THR A 34 -15.25 38.85 7.24
C THR A 34 -14.49 40.18 7.18
N ILE A 35 -13.25 40.20 7.68
CA ILE A 35 -12.39 41.40 7.68
C ILE A 35 -12.18 41.89 6.24
N GLY A 36 -12.70 43.08 5.92
CA GLY A 36 -12.59 43.74 4.61
C GLY A 36 -13.85 43.72 3.74
N SER A 37 -14.92 43.08 4.20
CA SER A 37 -16.19 42.99 3.47
C SER A 37 -17.06 44.22 3.73
N ASN A 38 -17.22 45.08 2.71
CA ASN A 38 -17.82 46.41 2.84
C ASN A 38 -19.29 46.50 2.38
N PHE A 39 -20.04 45.39 2.33
CA PHE A 39 -21.45 45.42 1.95
C PHE A 39 -22.36 45.70 3.15
N ALA A 40 -23.43 46.45 2.90
CA ALA A 40 -24.35 46.97 3.91
C ALA A 40 -25.79 46.87 3.41
N ARG A 41 -26.75 46.95 4.33
CA ARG A 41 -28.17 47.11 3.96
C ARG A 41 -28.39 48.59 3.66
N SER A 42 -28.78 48.89 2.43
CA SER A 42 -29.02 50.26 1.99
C SER A 42 -30.51 50.57 1.97
N ALA A 43 -30.88 51.65 2.66
CA ALA A 43 -32.19 52.27 2.61
C ALA A 43 -32.12 53.55 1.76
N PHE A 44 -33.13 53.78 0.94
CA PHE A 44 -33.23 54.95 0.07
C PHE A 44 -34.33 55.86 0.60
N THR A 45 -34.06 57.15 0.69
CA THR A 45 -35.07 58.15 1.03
C THR A 45 -35.13 59.24 -0.03
N HIS A 46 -36.33 59.78 -0.25
CA HIS A 46 -36.56 60.92 -1.14
C HIS A 46 -37.32 62.00 -0.37
N LYS A 47 -36.70 63.18 -0.21
CA LYS A 47 -37.27 64.31 0.56
C LYS A 47 -37.68 63.94 2.00
N GLY A 48 -36.96 63.01 2.63
CA GLY A 48 -37.23 62.56 4.00
C GLY A 48 -38.18 61.37 4.11
N GLU A 49 -38.86 60.99 3.03
CA GLU A 49 -39.77 59.83 3.01
C GLU A 49 -39.05 58.55 2.49
N PRO A 50 -39.41 57.35 2.98
CA PRO A 50 -38.86 56.09 2.50
C PRO A 50 -39.17 55.86 1.01
N PHE A 51 -38.13 55.58 0.23
CA PHE A 51 -38.27 55.18 -1.18
C PHE A 51 -38.29 53.64 -1.29
N ASP A 52 -39.32 53.03 -0.69
CA ASP A 52 -39.43 51.57 -0.56
C ASP A 52 -40.60 50.97 -1.37
N GLN A 53 -41.20 49.85 -0.94
CA GLN A 53 -42.37 49.27 -1.62
C GLN A 53 -43.69 50.02 -1.31
N SER A 54 -43.68 50.90 -0.32
CA SER A 54 -44.83 51.75 0.03
C SER A 54 -44.91 53.02 -0.82
N PHE A 55 -43.83 53.36 -1.55
CA PHE A 55 -43.81 54.49 -2.46
C PHE A 55 -44.77 54.26 -3.65
N SER A 56 -45.69 55.20 -3.84
CA SER A 56 -46.65 55.19 -4.95
C SER A 56 -46.56 56.50 -5.72
N ALA A 57 -46.32 56.38 -7.03
CA ALA A 57 -46.37 57.48 -7.99
C ALA A 57 -47.66 57.35 -8.80
N GLN A 58 -48.33 58.48 -9.10
CA GLN A 58 -49.53 58.46 -9.94
C GLN A 58 -49.18 58.38 -11.42
N ASP A 59 -48.04 58.96 -11.82
CA ASP A 59 -47.51 58.94 -13.18
C ASP A 59 -46.01 58.55 -13.17
N GLU A 60 -45.50 58.01 -14.29
CA GLU A 60 -44.08 57.65 -14.43
C GLU A 60 -43.16 58.87 -14.31
N THR A 61 -43.68 60.05 -14.65
CA THR A 61 -42.97 61.34 -14.47
C THR A 61 -42.82 61.78 -13.01
N ASP A 62 -43.58 61.20 -12.07
CA ASP A 62 -43.47 61.47 -10.63
C ASP A 62 -42.38 60.61 -9.95
N ILE A 63 -41.74 59.70 -10.69
CA ILE A 63 -40.64 58.89 -10.17
C ILE A 63 -39.40 59.80 -10.04
N PRO A 64 -38.84 59.95 -8.83
CA PRO A 64 -37.69 60.81 -8.62
C PRO A 64 -36.47 60.32 -9.40
N PRO A 65 -35.66 61.22 -9.97
CA PRO A 65 -34.41 60.84 -10.61
C PRO A 65 -33.46 60.24 -9.57
N ALA A 66 -32.63 59.26 -9.96
CA ALA A 66 -31.72 58.57 -9.03
C ALA A 66 -30.80 59.53 -8.25
N SER A 67 -30.47 60.70 -8.82
CA SER A 67 -29.65 61.73 -8.19
C SER A 67 -30.32 62.46 -7.01
N SER A 68 -31.64 62.38 -6.84
CA SER A 68 -32.36 62.98 -5.71
C SER A 68 -32.57 62.02 -4.53
N LEU A 69 -32.14 60.76 -4.67
CA LEU A 69 -32.22 59.76 -3.61
C LEU A 69 -31.03 59.88 -2.65
N VAL A 70 -31.32 59.85 -1.36
CA VAL A 70 -30.30 59.77 -0.31
C VAL A 70 -30.18 58.32 0.14
N VAL A 71 -28.95 57.79 0.14
CA VAL A 71 -28.66 56.41 0.57
C VAL A 71 -28.16 56.41 2.00
N THR A 72 -28.79 55.62 2.86
CA THR A 72 -28.33 55.36 4.22
C THR A 72 -27.91 53.89 4.33
N ASN A 73 -26.68 53.64 4.79
CA ASN A 73 -26.17 52.29 4.97
C ASN A 73 -26.30 51.86 6.42
N GLU A 74 -26.93 50.71 6.62
CA GLU A 74 -27.14 50.04 7.90
C GLU A 74 -26.33 48.74 7.94
N THR A 75 -26.13 48.21 9.14
CA THR A 75 -25.43 46.93 9.34
C THR A 75 -26.09 45.81 8.53
N PHE A 76 -25.29 44.92 7.96
CA PHE A 76 -25.74 43.77 7.16
C PHE A 76 -26.42 42.71 8.05
N VAL A 77 -27.62 43.03 8.54
CA VAL A 77 -28.40 42.21 9.47
C VAL A 77 -29.85 42.09 8.98
N PHE A 78 -30.34 40.85 8.91
CA PHE A 78 -31.67 40.47 8.46
C PHE A 78 -32.35 39.62 9.53
N ALA A 79 -33.66 39.86 9.71
CA ALA A 79 -34.45 39.04 10.62
C ALA A 79 -34.61 37.62 10.04
N PRO A 80 -34.50 36.56 10.87
CA PRO A 80 -34.77 35.20 10.44
C PRO A 80 -36.19 35.04 9.91
N LEU A 81 -36.38 34.17 8.92
CA LEU A 81 -37.70 33.81 8.42
C LEU A 81 -38.13 32.50 9.08
N GLU A 82 -39.33 32.48 9.68
CA GLU A 82 -39.82 31.32 10.44
C GLU A 82 -39.78 30.00 9.67
N TRP A 83 -40.09 30.02 8.36
CA TRP A 83 -40.07 28.84 7.49
C TRP A 83 -38.68 28.48 6.93
N MET A 84 -37.65 29.28 7.17
CA MET A 84 -36.27 28.98 6.77
C MET A 84 -35.38 28.59 7.95
N LYS A 85 -35.86 28.72 9.19
CA LYS A 85 -35.10 28.32 10.38
C LYS A 85 -34.71 26.84 10.30
N GLU A 86 -33.43 26.58 10.44
CA GLU A 86 -32.85 25.23 10.32
C GLU A 86 -31.80 25.04 11.40
N ASP A 87 -31.76 23.86 12.03
CA ASP A 87 -30.63 23.49 12.90
C ASP A 87 -29.56 22.78 12.08
N LEU A 88 -28.56 23.55 11.65
CA LEU A 88 -27.44 23.01 10.87
C LEU A 88 -26.67 21.91 11.61
N ASN A 89 -26.68 21.87 12.95
CA ASN A 89 -26.01 20.79 13.69
C ASN A 89 -26.73 19.45 13.53
N GLY A 90 -28.03 19.46 13.22
CA GLY A 90 -28.81 18.27 12.85
C GLY A 90 -28.27 17.52 11.62
N LEU A 91 -27.48 18.19 10.77
CA LEU A 91 -26.84 17.57 9.60
C LEU A 91 -25.67 16.63 9.97
N LEU A 92 -25.04 16.85 11.12
CA LEU A 92 -23.90 16.05 11.57
C LEU A 92 -24.25 14.58 11.85
N PRO A 93 -25.31 14.25 12.61
CA PRO A 93 -25.73 12.85 12.77
C PRO A 93 -26.27 12.24 11.45
N LEU A 94 -26.86 13.06 10.56
CA LEU A 94 -27.35 12.60 9.26
C LEU A 94 -26.21 12.04 8.39
N PHE A 95 -25.05 12.68 8.39
CA PHE A 95 -23.85 12.21 7.67
C PHE A 95 -23.42 10.78 8.05
N GLY A 96 -23.61 10.40 9.32
CA GLY A 96 -23.31 9.05 9.79
C GLY A 96 -24.34 8.01 9.34
N ARG A 97 -25.63 8.39 9.33
CA ARG A 97 -26.76 7.46 9.14
C ARG A 97 -27.20 7.31 7.68
N ASP A 98 -27.01 8.35 6.87
CA ASP A 98 -27.49 8.42 5.49
C ASP A 98 -26.31 8.43 4.50
N ALA A 99 -26.26 7.40 3.64
CA ALA A 99 -25.21 7.25 2.65
C ALA A 99 -25.33 8.26 1.49
N ASP A 100 -26.56 8.63 1.10
CA ASP A 100 -26.81 9.55 0.00
C ASP A 100 -26.45 10.98 0.42
N PHE A 101 -26.82 11.37 1.65
CA PHE A 101 -26.38 12.64 2.21
C PHE A 101 -24.84 12.70 2.35
N ARG A 102 -24.21 11.61 2.81
CA ARG A 102 -22.73 11.53 2.84
C ARG A 102 -22.11 11.69 1.46
N ASN A 103 -22.69 11.07 0.43
CA ASN A 103 -22.24 11.20 -0.95
C ASN A 103 -22.39 12.63 -1.48
N LEU A 104 -23.51 13.28 -1.16
CA LEU A 104 -23.75 14.69 -1.48
C LEU A 104 -22.68 15.59 -0.86
N VAL A 105 -22.40 15.42 0.44
CA VAL A 105 -21.38 16.22 1.14
C VAL A 105 -19.99 16.05 0.52
N MET A 106 -19.57 14.81 0.24
CA MET A 106 -18.27 14.53 -0.39
C MET A 106 -18.17 15.17 -1.80
N LYS A 107 -19.23 15.06 -2.61
CA LYS A 107 -19.30 15.68 -3.94
C LYS A 107 -19.30 17.20 -3.88
N THR A 108 -19.97 17.78 -2.89
CA THR A 108 -19.97 19.23 -2.65
C THR A 108 -18.56 19.72 -2.30
N PHE A 109 -17.83 19.03 -1.43
CA PHE A 109 -16.43 19.37 -1.14
C PHE A 109 -15.53 19.26 -2.37
N GLU A 110 -15.80 18.32 -3.27
CA GLU A 110 -15.05 18.20 -4.54
C GLU A 110 -15.18 19.45 -5.43
N VAL A 111 -16.35 20.09 -5.41
CA VAL A 111 -16.62 21.34 -6.15
C VAL A 111 -16.03 22.55 -5.43
N ILE A 112 -16.11 22.57 -4.09
CA ILE A 112 -15.65 23.71 -3.28
C ILE A 112 -14.12 23.75 -3.16
N PHE A 113 -13.42 22.62 -3.12
CA PHE A 113 -11.95 22.55 -2.99
C PHE A 113 -11.22 22.88 -4.29
N ARG A 114 -11.53 24.04 -4.86
CA ARG A 114 -10.89 24.65 -6.02
C ARG A 114 -10.52 26.10 -5.70
N PRO A 115 -9.44 26.66 -6.27
CA PRO A 115 -8.97 28.00 -5.92
C PRO A 115 -10.05 29.09 -6.04
N GLU A 116 -10.98 28.93 -6.97
CA GLU A 116 -12.04 29.91 -7.24
C GLU A 116 -13.16 29.89 -6.18
N ASN A 117 -13.36 28.75 -5.51
CA ASN A 117 -14.52 28.50 -4.64
C ASN A 117 -14.17 28.25 -3.18
N VAL A 118 -12.91 27.92 -2.87
CA VAL A 118 -12.51 27.41 -1.56
C VAL A 118 -12.81 28.38 -0.42
N LEU A 119 -12.85 29.69 -0.70
CA LEU A 119 -13.20 30.70 0.31
C LEU A 119 -14.64 30.53 0.84
N ALA A 120 -15.54 29.92 0.08
CA ALA A 120 -16.90 29.65 0.52
C ALA A 120 -16.98 28.77 1.79
N VAL A 121 -15.94 27.97 2.07
CA VAL A 121 -15.91 27.15 3.30
C VAL A 121 -15.86 27.98 4.57
N THR A 122 -15.33 29.21 4.49
CA THR A 122 -15.12 30.08 5.66
C THR A 122 -16.38 30.83 6.06
N TYR A 123 -17.37 30.94 5.18
CA TYR A 123 -18.58 31.72 5.43
C TYR A 123 -19.64 30.96 6.23
N ASN A 124 -19.54 29.62 6.31
CA ASN A 124 -20.47 28.80 7.09
C ASN A 124 -19.71 27.81 7.99
N PRO A 125 -19.84 27.91 9.33
CA PRO A 125 -19.11 27.06 10.26
C PRO A 125 -19.45 25.56 10.13
N ILE A 126 -20.61 25.20 9.56
CA ILE A 126 -20.99 23.79 9.40
C ILE A 126 -20.02 23.03 8.48
N PHE A 127 -19.42 23.71 7.50
CA PHE A 127 -18.49 23.08 6.56
C PHE A 127 -17.25 22.56 7.27
N GLY A 128 -16.77 23.28 8.30
CA GLY A 128 -15.66 22.80 9.13
C GLY A 128 -16.01 21.47 9.80
N LYS A 129 -17.19 21.40 10.43
CA LYS A 129 -17.67 20.21 11.13
C LYS A 129 -17.89 19.02 10.18
N LEU A 130 -18.54 19.25 9.03
CA LEU A 130 -18.75 18.23 8.00
C LEU A 130 -17.44 17.72 7.42
N TRP A 131 -16.47 18.61 7.15
CA TRP A 131 -15.15 18.22 6.66
C TRP A 131 -14.43 17.29 7.66
N ARG A 132 -14.57 17.52 8.97
CA ARG A 132 -14.04 16.59 9.98
C ARG A 132 -14.71 15.25 9.98
N LEU A 133 -16.03 15.18 9.74
CA LEU A 133 -16.72 13.91 9.56
C LEU A 133 -16.21 13.17 8.31
N CYS A 134 -15.97 13.88 7.20
CA CYS A 134 -15.32 13.30 6.02
C CYS A 134 -13.93 12.74 6.37
N CYS A 135 -13.09 13.51 7.08
CA CYS A 135 -11.75 13.09 7.50
C CYS A 135 -11.73 11.85 8.41
N ARG A 136 -12.85 11.51 9.07
CA ARG A 136 -12.98 10.28 9.87
C ARG A 136 -13.21 9.04 9.00
N GLN A 137 -13.68 9.20 7.76
CA GLN A 137 -13.94 8.12 6.81
C GLN A 137 -12.65 7.69 6.07
N ARG A 138 -11.61 7.28 6.81
CA ARG A 138 -10.28 6.95 6.26
C ARG A 138 -10.23 5.73 5.31
N LEU A 139 -11.31 4.97 5.22
CA LEU A 139 -11.44 3.84 4.28
C LEU A 139 -12.19 4.22 3.00
N ASP A 140 -12.75 5.44 2.94
CA ASP A 140 -13.41 5.95 1.75
C ASP A 140 -12.34 6.46 0.77
N PRO A 141 -12.19 5.85 -0.42
CA PRO A 141 -11.13 6.21 -1.36
C PRO A 141 -11.22 7.66 -1.86
N ARG A 142 -12.40 8.30 -1.76
CA ARG A 142 -12.59 9.70 -2.15
C ARG A 142 -11.89 10.69 -1.23
N LEU A 143 -11.64 10.29 0.03
CA LEU A 143 -11.02 11.18 1.02
C LEU A 143 -9.60 11.59 0.64
N ASP A 144 -8.82 10.67 0.04
CA ASP A 144 -7.45 10.95 -0.38
C ASP A 144 -7.42 12.01 -1.49
N ASP A 145 -8.32 11.90 -2.47
CA ASP A 145 -8.48 12.88 -3.54
C ASP A 145 -8.91 14.25 -3.01
N LEU A 146 -9.92 14.31 -2.13
CA LEU A 146 -10.37 15.56 -1.51
C LEU A 146 -9.26 16.21 -0.67
N THR A 147 -8.51 15.41 0.10
CA THR A 147 -7.39 15.90 0.92
C THR A 147 -6.26 16.44 0.05
N ALA A 148 -5.96 15.77 -1.06
CA ALA A 148 -4.96 16.22 -2.03
C ALA A 148 -5.40 17.54 -2.70
N LYS A 149 -6.66 17.63 -3.16
CA LYS A 149 -7.23 18.85 -3.74
C LYS A 149 -7.13 20.04 -2.78
N LEU A 150 -7.55 19.87 -1.53
CA LEU A 150 -7.45 20.94 -0.53
C LEU A 150 -5.98 21.33 -0.24
N SER A 151 -5.09 20.35 -0.10
CA SER A 151 -3.66 20.58 0.18
C SER A 151 -2.93 21.27 -0.98
N GLN A 152 -3.35 21.02 -2.22
CA GLN A 152 -2.83 21.69 -3.42
C GLN A 152 -3.44 23.08 -3.60
N CYS A 153 -4.71 23.26 -3.21
CA CYS A 153 -5.43 24.53 -3.33
C CYS A 153 -4.88 25.59 -2.38
N VAL A 154 -4.68 25.27 -1.09
CA VAL A 154 -4.29 26.26 -0.07
C VAL A 154 -3.00 27.04 -0.41
N PRO A 155 -1.92 26.42 -0.93
CA PRO A 155 -0.71 27.13 -1.36
C PRO A 155 -0.93 28.13 -2.50
N THR A 156 -1.93 27.92 -3.36
CA THR A 156 -2.23 28.80 -4.51
C THR A 156 -2.95 30.09 -4.11
N LEU A 157 -3.52 30.12 -2.89
CA LEU A 157 -4.18 31.30 -2.35
C LEU A 157 -3.16 32.37 -1.96
N THR A 158 -3.53 33.63 -2.13
CA THR A 158 -2.69 34.79 -1.80
C THR A 158 -3.43 35.75 -0.85
N GLY A 159 -2.66 36.55 -0.10
CA GLY A 159 -3.20 37.60 0.77
C GLY A 159 -4.18 37.09 1.83
N GLY A 160 -5.28 37.84 2.03
CA GLY A 160 -6.30 37.58 3.06
C GLY A 160 -7.05 36.25 2.88
N ALA A 161 -7.26 35.78 1.65
CA ALA A 161 -7.94 34.51 1.40
C ALA A 161 -7.17 33.31 1.98
N LYS A 162 -5.83 33.33 1.88
CA LYS A 162 -4.98 32.29 2.48
C LYS A 162 -5.09 32.28 4.01
N VAL A 163 -5.14 33.46 4.62
CA VAL A 163 -5.28 33.61 6.08
C VAL A 163 -6.62 33.06 6.54
N GLN A 164 -7.73 33.45 5.89
CA GLN A 164 -9.07 32.99 6.24
C GLN A 164 -9.24 31.47 6.12
N VAL A 165 -8.80 30.86 5.01
CA VAL A 165 -8.90 29.40 4.85
C VAL A 165 -8.00 28.65 5.84
N SER A 166 -6.82 29.20 6.16
CA SER A 166 -5.93 28.61 7.18
C SER A 166 -6.55 28.69 8.58
N GLN A 167 -7.19 29.81 8.91
CA GLN A 167 -7.92 29.99 10.16
C GLN A 167 -9.10 29.03 10.26
N TRP A 168 -9.91 28.89 9.20
CA TRP A 168 -11.00 27.91 9.14
C TRP A 168 -10.50 26.47 9.30
N LEU A 169 -9.35 26.13 8.71
CA LEU A 169 -8.72 24.83 8.90
C LEU A 169 -8.33 24.59 10.37
N GLU A 170 -7.87 25.61 11.08
CA GLU A 170 -7.56 25.52 12.51
C GLU A 170 -8.82 25.43 13.37
N GLU A 171 -9.81 26.28 13.14
CA GLU A 171 -11.09 26.32 13.85
C GLU A 171 -11.89 25.04 13.67
N SER A 172 -11.85 24.43 12.49
CA SER A 172 -12.51 23.15 12.28
C SER A 172 -11.89 22.00 13.10
N TYR A 173 -10.71 22.16 13.72
CA TYR A 173 -10.20 21.20 14.72
C TYR A 173 -10.70 21.48 16.15
N ASN A 174 -11.46 22.55 16.39
CA ASN A 174 -11.99 22.89 17.69
C ASN A 174 -13.16 21.96 18.06
N ASP A 175 -12.91 20.96 18.90
CA ASP A 175 -13.92 20.00 19.39
C ASP A 175 -14.44 20.39 20.80
N SER A 176 -14.27 21.67 21.22
CA SER A 176 -14.63 22.16 22.57
C SER A 176 -16.04 21.80 22.99
N GLN A 177 -17.02 22.01 22.11
CA GLN A 177 -18.42 21.72 22.43
C GLN A 177 -18.63 20.24 22.75
N ARG A 178 -18.08 19.33 21.93
CA ARG A 178 -18.19 17.89 22.15
C ARG A 178 -17.52 17.47 23.44
N ILE A 179 -16.39 18.08 23.78
CA ILE A 179 -15.66 17.81 25.03
C ILE A 179 -16.50 18.28 26.22
N ARG A 180 -17.02 19.53 26.19
CA ARG A 180 -17.89 20.07 27.24
C ARG A 180 -19.15 19.22 27.46
N ASP A 181 -19.83 18.84 26.38
CA ASP A 181 -21.02 18.00 26.45
C ASP A 181 -20.69 16.62 27.04
N ALA A 182 -19.55 16.02 26.66
CA ALA A 182 -19.13 14.73 27.21
C ALA A 182 -18.77 14.83 28.70
N ILE A 183 -18.03 15.87 29.11
CA ILE A 183 -17.69 16.14 30.52
C ILE A 183 -18.95 16.37 31.35
N ALA A 184 -19.89 17.20 30.87
CA ALA A 184 -21.15 17.47 31.55
C ALA A 184 -21.98 16.20 31.77
N ASN A 185 -21.99 15.29 30.79
CA ASN A 185 -22.67 14.01 30.88
C ASN A 185 -21.97 13.00 31.82
N ALA A 186 -20.68 13.19 32.12
CA ALA A 186 -19.83 12.22 32.82
C ALA A 186 -19.57 12.58 34.30
N ALA A 187 -20.62 12.70 35.11
CA ALA A 187 -20.51 12.95 36.57
C ALA A 187 -19.58 14.14 36.91
N PRO A 188 -20.00 15.39 36.67
CA PRO A 188 -19.15 16.58 36.65
C PRO A 188 -18.50 16.96 38.00
N LEU A 189 -18.91 16.33 39.10
CA LEU A 189 -18.37 16.57 40.46
C LEU A 189 -17.56 15.39 41.01
N GLY A 190 -17.33 14.35 40.20
CA GLY A 190 -16.60 13.15 40.60
C GLY A 190 -15.08 13.25 40.38
N PRO A 191 -14.34 12.15 40.63
CA PRO A 191 -12.90 12.13 40.43
C PRO A 191 -12.50 12.40 38.99
N CYS A 192 -11.39 13.09 38.78
CA CYS A 192 -10.94 13.54 37.47
C CYS A 192 -9.42 13.51 37.31
N PHE A 193 -8.99 13.55 36.04
CA PHE A 193 -7.61 13.72 35.65
C PHE A 193 -7.36 15.16 35.19
N THR A 194 -6.23 15.72 35.61
CA THR A 194 -5.69 17.00 35.14
C THR A 194 -4.26 16.78 34.69
N LEU A 195 -3.67 17.75 34.00
CA LEU A 195 -2.30 17.66 33.53
C LEU A 195 -1.51 18.85 34.06
N ASP A 196 -0.37 18.59 34.71
CA ASP A 196 0.57 19.65 35.03
C ASP A 196 1.44 19.94 33.79
N ILE A 197 1.00 20.94 33.04
CA ILE A 197 1.52 21.27 31.72
C ILE A 197 2.95 21.83 31.79
N GLY A 198 3.34 22.49 32.90
CA GLY A 198 4.63 23.17 33.03
C GLY A 198 5.00 24.01 31.80
N HIS A 199 6.28 24.04 31.42
CA HIS A 199 6.71 24.63 30.15
C HIS A 199 6.59 23.59 29.02
N LEU A 200 5.62 23.76 28.11
CA LEU A 200 5.48 22.95 26.91
C LEU A 200 6.58 23.29 25.90
N SER A 201 7.44 22.32 25.57
CA SER A 201 8.39 22.42 24.44
C SER A 201 7.77 22.03 23.09
N MET A 202 6.53 21.55 23.10
CA MET A 202 5.85 20.97 21.93
C MET A 202 4.81 21.92 21.34
N SER A 203 4.51 21.76 20.05
CA SER A 203 3.45 22.50 19.37
C SER A 203 2.17 21.66 19.22
N LYS A 204 1.03 22.32 18.99
CA LYS A 204 -0.24 21.67 18.63
C LYS A 204 -0.10 20.81 17.35
N ALA A 205 0.73 21.23 16.40
CA ALA A 205 1.04 20.47 15.19
C ALA A 205 1.80 19.17 15.51
N SER A 206 2.70 19.20 16.49
CA SER A 206 3.43 18.01 16.97
C SER A 206 2.46 16.96 17.51
N ILE A 207 1.47 17.35 18.33
CA ILE A 207 0.44 16.43 18.84
C ILE A 207 -0.45 15.89 17.72
N ARG A 208 -0.84 16.72 16.75
CA ARG A 208 -1.61 16.26 15.59
C ARG A 208 -0.85 15.24 14.74
N SER A 209 0.49 15.28 14.73
CA SER A 209 1.30 14.31 13.99
C SER A 209 1.12 12.87 14.50
N LEU A 210 0.81 12.68 15.79
CA LEU A 210 0.52 11.37 16.40
C LEU A 210 -0.60 10.61 15.67
N ALA A 211 -1.60 11.33 15.13
CA ALA A 211 -2.75 10.72 14.45
C ALA A 211 -2.45 10.24 13.01
N ARG A 212 -1.23 10.50 12.51
CA ARG A 212 -0.78 10.18 11.14
C ARG A 212 0.54 9.40 11.16
N ALA A 213 1.62 10.10 11.48
CA ALA A 213 2.99 9.62 11.59
C ALA A 213 3.73 10.63 12.48
N PRO A 214 4.14 10.24 13.70
CA PRO A 214 4.73 11.19 14.63
C PRO A 214 6.05 11.73 14.10
N GLN A 215 6.27 13.04 14.28
CA GLN A 215 7.57 13.64 13.98
C GLN A 215 8.63 13.14 14.99
N PRO A 216 9.93 13.12 14.61
CA PRO A 216 10.99 12.74 15.52
C PRO A 216 10.94 13.52 16.85
N GLY A 217 11.09 12.83 17.98
CA GLY A 217 11.06 13.42 19.33
C GLY A 217 9.66 13.73 19.89
N VAL A 218 8.59 13.66 19.09
CA VAL A 218 7.22 13.94 19.57
C VAL A 218 6.75 12.91 20.60
N LEU A 219 7.07 11.63 20.39
CA LEU A 219 6.67 10.56 21.32
C LEU A 219 7.32 10.70 22.69
N GLU A 220 8.62 11.01 22.72
CA GLU A 220 9.36 11.27 23.96
C GLU A 220 8.78 12.48 24.71
N GLY A 221 8.45 13.56 23.98
CA GLY A 221 7.78 14.73 24.54
C GLY A 221 6.41 14.41 25.13
N VAL A 222 5.59 13.63 24.42
CA VAL A 222 4.26 13.20 24.90
C VAL A 222 4.37 12.32 26.13
N GLN A 223 5.31 11.37 26.13
CA GLN A 223 5.55 10.50 27.28
C GLN A 223 5.94 11.30 28.53
N ASN A 224 6.84 12.27 28.39
CA ASN A 224 7.26 13.15 29.48
C ASN A 224 6.12 14.01 30.01
N ILE A 225 5.23 14.48 29.15
CA ILE A 225 4.05 15.27 29.55
C ILE A 225 3.02 14.38 30.24
N LEU A 226 2.71 13.21 29.66
CA LEU A 226 1.76 12.25 30.22
C LEU A 226 2.17 11.71 31.59
N ALA A 227 3.48 11.62 31.86
CA ALA A 227 3.99 11.26 33.19
C ALA A 227 3.58 12.27 34.29
N ARG A 228 3.09 13.45 33.91
CA ARG A 228 2.59 14.51 34.81
C ARG A 228 1.07 14.54 34.92
N LEU A 229 0.37 13.51 34.43
CA LEU A 229 -1.07 13.37 34.61
C LEU A 229 -1.37 13.17 36.10
N GLN A 230 -2.20 14.05 36.66
CA GLN A 230 -2.56 14.04 38.07
C GLN A 230 -4.01 13.60 38.26
N TYR A 231 -4.24 12.77 39.26
CA TYR A 231 -5.56 12.34 39.68
C TYR A 231 -6.06 13.19 40.86
N HIS A 232 -7.28 13.70 40.76
CA HIS A 232 -7.96 14.46 41.80
C HIS A 232 -9.29 13.81 42.17
N GLN A 233 -9.66 13.86 43.44
CA GLN A 233 -10.95 13.33 43.93
C GLN A 233 -12.14 14.20 43.50
N SER A 234 -11.89 15.47 43.17
CA SER A 234 -12.87 16.42 42.67
C SER A 234 -12.20 17.39 41.69
N PRO A 235 -12.94 18.00 40.76
CA PRO A 235 -12.39 19.00 39.85
C PRO A 235 -11.78 20.18 40.60
N PRO A 236 -10.66 20.75 40.12
CA PRO A 236 -10.16 22.04 40.61
C PRO A 236 -11.22 23.12 40.47
N VAL A 237 -11.24 24.09 41.38
CA VAL A 237 -12.12 25.26 41.27
C VAL A 237 -11.59 26.15 40.15
N TYR A 238 -12.24 26.13 39.00
CA TYR A 238 -11.99 27.05 37.89
C TYR A 238 -12.80 28.33 38.08
N SER A 239 -12.37 29.43 37.46
CA SER A 239 -13.11 30.70 37.53
C SER A 239 -14.44 30.58 36.78
N ASP A 240 -15.54 31.09 37.34
CA ASP A 240 -16.91 31.02 36.77
C ASP A 240 -17.09 31.83 35.46
N LYS A 241 -16.03 32.06 34.69
CA LYS A 241 -16.14 32.69 33.38
C LYS A 241 -16.57 31.62 32.38
N GLU A 242 -17.68 31.87 31.68
CA GLU A 242 -18.26 30.99 30.65
C GLU A 242 -17.30 30.64 29.49
N ASP A 243 -16.11 31.24 29.45
CA ASP A 243 -15.11 31.15 28.37
C ASP A 243 -13.81 30.40 28.78
N ASP A 244 -13.67 29.94 30.03
CA ASP A 244 -12.50 29.12 30.42
C ASP A 244 -12.71 27.65 29.99
N ASP A 245 -11.84 27.16 29.09
CA ASP A 245 -11.85 25.76 28.66
C ASP A 245 -11.64 24.81 29.88
N LEU A 246 -12.49 23.79 30.01
CA LEU A 246 -12.46 22.84 31.12
C LEU A 246 -11.23 21.91 31.03
N MET A 247 -10.11 22.28 31.65
CA MET A 247 -8.85 21.51 31.60
C MET A 247 -8.82 20.29 32.54
N TYR A 248 -9.88 19.50 32.58
CA TYR A 248 -9.94 18.23 33.30
C TYR A 248 -10.76 17.18 32.56
N LEU A 249 -10.50 15.89 32.84
CA LEU A 249 -11.25 14.76 32.29
C LEU A 249 -11.79 13.89 33.43
N PRO A 250 -13.12 13.76 33.61
CA PRO A 250 -13.73 12.84 34.56
C PRO A 250 -13.25 11.39 34.40
N GLN A 251 -12.93 10.72 35.52
CA GLN A 251 -12.53 9.31 35.55
C GLN A 251 -13.66 8.37 35.10
N SER A 252 -14.92 8.80 35.27
CA SER A 252 -16.14 8.12 34.85
C SER A 252 -16.28 7.97 33.33
N HIS A 253 -15.47 8.68 32.53
CA HIS A 253 -15.46 8.49 31.08
C HIS A 253 -15.07 7.06 30.71
N SER A 254 -15.64 6.55 29.62
CA SER A 254 -15.11 5.34 29.00
C SER A 254 -13.66 5.58 28.55
N ASN A 255 -12.85 4.52 28.53
CA ASN A 255 -11.47 4.60 28.04
C ASN A 255 -11.39 5.26 26.65
N GLU A 256 -12.40 5.03 25.80
CA GLU A 256 -12.50 5.66 24.48
C GLU A 256 -12.53 7.19 24.56
N TYR A 257 -13.43 7.76 25.37
CA TYR A 257 -13.51 9.21 25.55
C TYR A 257 -12.29 9.75 26.28
N LEU A 258 -11.83 9.05 27.32
CA LEU A 258 -10.66 9.44 28.10
C LEU A 258 -9.42 9.61 27.21
N PHE A 259 -9.08 8.60 26.38
CA PHE A 259 -7.92 8.66 25.49
C PHE A 259 -8.14 9.58 24.28
N SER A 260 -9.36 9.70 23.76
CA SER A 260 -9.68 10.63 22.66
C SER A 260 -9.53 12.09 23.08
N PHE A 261 -9.88 12.42 24.32
CA PHE A 261 -9.85 13.78 24.86
C PHE A 261 -8.56 14.12 25.60
N LEU A 262 -7.68 13.16 25.86
CA LEU A 262 -6.41 13.39 26.53
C LEU A 262 -5.57 14.57 25.95
N PRO A 263 -5.50 14.80 24.61
CA PRO A 263 -4.84 15.97 24.05
C PRO A 263 -5.44 17.32 24.47
N HIS A 264 -6.72 17.35 24.87
CA HIS A 264 -7.40 18.55 25.38
C HIS A 264 -6.66 19.14 26.58
N LEU A 265 -6.16 18.26 27.45
CA LEU A 265 -5.39 18.65 28.64
C LEU A 265 -4.04 19.30 28.29
N MET A 266 -3.50 19.03 27.09
CA MET A 266 -2.24 19.63 26.62
C MET A 266 -2.50 20.91 25.83
N PHE A 267 -3.48 20.85 24.93
CA PHE A 267 -3.91 21.94 24.07
C PHE A 267 -5.44 21.96 24.03
N PRO A 268 -6.08 23.04 24.51
CA PRO A 268 -7.53 23.12 24.52
C PRO A 268 -8.17 22.80 23.16
N CYS A 269 -9.39 22.25 23.25
CA CYS A 269 -10.21 21.82 22.11
C CYS A 269 -9.63 20.71 21.21
N THR A 270 -8.51 20.07 21.59
CA THR A 270 -7.84 19.06 20.74
C THR A 270 -8.30 17.65 21.06
N THR A 271 -8.62 16.84 20.04
CA THR A 271 -8.98 15.42 20.19
C THR A 271 -8.21 14.53 19.24
N LEU A 272 -8.04 13.25 19.61
CA LEU A 272 -7.53 12.20 18.75
C LEU A 272 -8.66 11.25 18.34
N SER A 273 -8.64 10.76 17.10
CA SER A 273 -9.59 9.74 16.66
C SER A 273 -9.24 8.36 17.24
N GLN A 274 -10.24 7.47 17.32
CA GLN A 274 -10.08 6.10 17.83
C GLN A 274 -8.91 5.32 17.18
N ARG A 275 -8.56 5.59 15.91
CA ARG A 275 -7.38 4.97 15.26
C ARG A 275 -6.05 5.56 15.70
N GLY A 276 -5.98 6.84 16.09
CA GLY A 276 -4.78 7.44 16.68
C GLY A 276 -4.47 6.85 18.07
N VAL A 277 -5.46 6.25 18.73
CA VAL A 277 -5.32 5.53 20.00
C VAL A 277 -4.98 4.05 19.79
N ALA A 278 -5.41 3.45 18.67
CA ALA A 278 -5.31 1.99 18.44
C ALA A 278 -4.17 1.54 17.51
N LEU A 279 -3.54 2.42 16.73
CA LEU A 279 -2.52 2.04 15.75
C LEU A 279 -1.36 3.03 15.75
N PHE A 280 -0.51 2.94 16.77
CA PHE A 280 0.81 3.57 16.77
C PHE A 280 1.69 2.87 15.72
N PRO A 281 2.18 3.53 14.66
CA PRO A 281 3.08 2.93 13.69
C PRO A 281 4.28 2.21 14.32
N GLU A 282 4.67 2.66 15.51
CA GLU A 282 5.75 2.11 16.35
C GLU A 282 5.48 0.67 16.78
N ILE A 283 4.23 0.25 16.96
CA ILE A 283 3.91 -1.17 17.29
C ILE A 283 4.15 -2.09 16.08
N PHE A 284 4.40 -1.52 14.90
CA PHE A 284 4.79 -2.26 13.71
C PHE A 284 6.26 -2.03 13.35
N SER A 285 7.07 -1.39 14.22
CA SER A 285 8.51 -1.31 13.99
C SER A 285 9.13 -2.72 13.98
N ALA A 286 10.28 -2.87 13.32
CA ALA A 286 10.95 -4.18 13.27
C ALA A 286 11.29 -4.69 14.67
N GLU A 287 11.76 -3.79 15.55
CA GLU A 287 12.15 -4.06 16.93
C GLU A 287 10.94 -4.51 17.76
N PHE A 288 9.81 -3.82 17.61
CA PHE A 288 8.59 -4.17 18.34
C PHE A 288 7.98 -5.48 17.84
N VAL A 289 8.00 -5.72 16.53
CA VAL A 289 7.60 -7.00 15.94
C VAL A 289 8.47 -8.14 16.46
N GLN A 290 9.79 -7.96 16.55
CA GLN A 290 10.69 -8.95 17.14
C GLN A 290 10.39 -9.20 18.64
N LEU A 291 10.16 -8.13 19.40
CA LEU A 291 9.81 -8.21 20.83
C LEU A 291 8.50 -9.01 21.03
N LEU A 292 7.45 -8.66 20.28
CA LEU A 292 6.16 -9.32 20.40
C LEU A 292 6.14 -10.74 19.83
N TYR A 293 6.96 -11.01 18.83
CA TYR A 293 7.22 -12.39 18.39
C TYR A 293 7.81 -13.25 19.52
N ARG A 294 8.70 -12.71 20.35
CA ARG A 294 9.22 -13.43 21.53
C ARG A 294 8.18 -13.52 22.65
N GLY A 295 7.38 -12.47 22.81
CA GLY A 295 6.32 -12.37 23.82
C GLY A 295 4.98 -13.02 23.45
N GLN A 296 4.94 -13.93 22.47
CA GLN A 296 3.68 -14.50 21.95
C GLN A 296 2.75 -15.07 23.04
N ALA A 297 3.29 -15.59 24.14
CA ALA A 297 2.51 -16.12 25.25
C ALA A 297 1.57 -15.09 25.91
N TYR A 298 1.88 -13.80 25.80
CA TYR A 298 1.11 -12.70 26.39
C TYR A 298 0.12 -12.05 25.41
N LEU A 299 0.07 -12.53 24.17
CA LEU A 299 -0.74 -11.96 23.10
C LEU A 299 -2.02 -12.76 22.89
N THR A 300 -3.07 -12.11 22.40
CA THR A 300 -4.27 -12.79 21.91
C THR A 300 -3.95 -13.66 20.70
N PRO A 301 -4.76 -14.69 20.38
CA PRO A 301 -4.50 -15.56 19.21
C PRO A 301 -4.36 -14.79 17.89
N PHE A 302 -5.15 -13.72 17.73
CA PHE A 302 -5.07 -12.87 16.55
C PHE A 302 -3.76 -12.07 16.50
N GLU A 303 -3.36 -11.44 17.60
CA GLU A 303 -2.09 -10.71 17.69
C GLU A 303 -0.90 -11.63 17.47
N GLN A 304 -0.91 -12.83 18.05
CA GLN A 304 0.11 -13.86 17.80
C GLN A 304 0.25 -14.13 16.31
N GLN A 305 -0.87 -14.30 15.59
CA GLN A 305 -0.86 -14.53 14.16
C GLN A 305 -0.27 -13.34 13.40
N VAL A 306 -0.66 -12.12 13.74
CA VAL A 306 -0.17 -10.89 13.09
C VAL A 306 1.34 -10.74 13.28
N TYR A 307 1.83 -10.78 14.52
CA TYR A 307 3.24 -10.56 14.82
C TYR A 307 4.12 -11.72 14.34
N ARG A 308 3.61 -12.94 14.31
CA ARG A 308 4.28 -14.08 13.66
C ARG A 308 4.48 -13.86 12.16
N GLN A 309 3.46 -13.37 11.47
CA GLN A 309 3.57 -13.12 10.03
C GLN A 309 4.47 -11.91 9.72
N LEU A 310 4.34 -10.81 10.47
CA LEU A 310 5.23 -9.66 10.30
C LEU A 310 6.69 -10.02 10.56
N PHE A 311 6.96 -10.85 11.57
CA PHE A 311 8.30 -11.36 11.86
C PHE A 311 8.85 -12.21 10.69
N VAL A 312 8.04 -13.12 10.15
CA VAL A 312 8.44 -13.92 8.97
C VAL A 312 8.76 -13.02 7.78
N VAL A 313 7.93 -12.03 7.47
CA VAL A 313 8.17 -11.07 6.38
C VAL A 313 9.46 -10.28 6.61
N HIS A 314 9.70 -9.81 7.83
CA HIS A 314 10.93 -9.12 8.20
C HIS A 314 12.16 -9.99 7.95
N ARG A 315 12.14 -11.24 8.42
CA ARG A 315 13.23 -12.20 8.26
C ARG A 315 13.47 -12.59 6.79
N LEU A 316 12.40 -12.76 6.01
CA LEU A 316 12.50 -12.98 4.57
C LEU A 316 13.20 -11.82 3.85
N ARG A 317 12.88 -10.58 4.23
CA ARG A 317 13.52 -9.38 3.68
C ARG A 317 15.00 -9.30 4.03
N LEU A 318 15.37 -9.63 5.26
CA LEU A 318 16.78 -9.71 5.67
C LEU A 318 17.54 -10.81 4.91
N ALA A 319 16.89 -11.94 4.64
CA ALA A 319 17.47 -13.03 3.87
C ALA A 319 17.60 -12.74 2.37
N ALA A 320 16.97 -11.68 1.84
CA ALA A 320 16.76 -11.48 0.41
C ALA A 320 18.05 -11.52 -0.44
N THR A 321 19.15 -10.97 0.08
CA THR A 321 20.46 -10.92 -0.60
C THR A 321 21.40 -12.03 -0.17
N LYS A 322 20.97 -12.93 0.73
CA LYS A 322 21.78 -14.08 1.11
C LYS A 322 21.85 -15.05 -0.05
N ASP A 323 23.06 -15.44 -0.39
CA ASP A 323 23.32 -16.42 -1.43
C ASP A 323 23.06 -17.84 -0.93
N VAL A 324 22.44 -18.65 -1.79
CA VAL A 324 22.14 -20.06 -1.56
C VAL A 324 22.74 -20.87 -2.70
N ASP A 325 23.66 -21.76 -2.35
CA ASP A 325 24.27 -22.68 -3.31
C ASP A 325 23.26 -23.76 -3.73
N VAL A 326 22.94 -23.80 -5.01
CA VAL A 326 22.06 -24.81 -5.60
C VAL A 326 22.82 -25.65 -6.62
N VAL A 327 22.55 -26.96 -6.62
CA VAL A 327 23.14 -27.89 -7.58
C VAL A 327 22.11 -28.21 -8.66
N VAL A 328 22.46 -27.94 -9.92
CA VAL A 328 21.61 -28.21 -11.09
C VAL A 328 22.38 -29.04 -12.11
N GLY A 329 21.64 -29.67 -13.04
CA GLY A 329 22.25 -30.34 -14.19
C GLY A 329 23.08 -29.36 -15.04
N TYR A 330 24.17 -29.86 -15.63
CA TYR A 330 25.11 -29.07 -16.42
C TYR A 330 24.43 -28.28 -17.55
N THR A 331 24.98 -27.11 -17.89
CA THR A 331 24.58 -26.31 -19.07
C THR A 331 25.57 -26.55 -20.20
N PRO A 332 25.16 -27.17 -21.32
CA PRO A 332 26.06 -27.41 -22.44
C PRO A 332 26.56 -26.10 -23.06
N GLN A 333 27.86 -26.01 -23.29
CA GLN A 333 28.48 -24.94 -24.07
C GLN A 333 28.67 -25.40 -25.51
N LYS A 334 28.14 -24.64 -26.48
CA LYS A 334 28.05 -25.06 -27.89
C LYS A 334 29.43 -25.33 -28.53
N ASP A 335 30.45 -24.60 -28.10
CA ASP A 335 31.81 -24.70 -28.65
C ASP A 335 32.61 -25.87 -28.03
N SER A 336 32.10 -26.47 -26.96
CA SER A 336 32.72 -27.62 -26.29
C SER A 336 32.12 -28.94 -26.78
N LEU A 337 32.94 -29.98 -26.81
CA LEU A 337 32.49 -31.35 -27.02
C LEU A 337 31.99 -31.96 -25.71
N TRP A 338 30.87 -32.67 -25.81
CA TRP A 338 30.21 -33.32 -24.69
C TRP A 338 29.98 -34.81 -24.99
N PRO A 339 30.12 -35.69 -23.99
CA PRO A 339 29.75 -37.09 -24.14
C PRO A 339 28.33 -37.25 -24.67
N ASP A 340 28.17 -38.15 -25.64
CA ASP A 340 26.94 -38.43 -26.35
C ASP A 340 26.83 -39.92 -26.69
N ARG A 341 25.69 -40.32 -27.24
CA ARG A 341 25.51 -41.62 -27.89
C ARG A 341 25.06 -41.37 -29.32
N LYS A 342 25.57 -42.16 -30.25
CA LYS A 342 25.26 -42.05 -31.67
C LYS A 342 24.72 -43.37 -32.21
N ALA A 343 23.90 -43.29 -33.24
CA ALA A 343 23.45 -44.42 -34.04
C ALA A 343 23.73 -44.15 -35.51
N ARG A 344 24.02 -45.22 -36.25
CA ARG A 344 24.34 -45.12 -37.67
C ARG A 344 23.09 -44.92 -38.49
N CYS A 345 23.04 -43.85 -39.30
CA CYS A 345 21.96 -43.68 -40.27
C CYS A 345 22.18 -44.58 -41.49
N HIS A 346 21.16 -45.34 -41.90
CA HIS A 346 21.26 -46.24 -43.05
C HIS A 346 21.24 -45.51 -44.40
N THR A 347 20.69 -44.29 -44.45
CA THR A 347 20.58 -43.51 -45.69
C THR A 347 21.86 -42.77 -46.02
N CYS A 348 22.42 -41.98 -45.10
CA CYS A 348 23.66 -41.23 -45.33
C CYS A 348 24.92 -41.94 -44.83
N GLY A 349 24.79 -43.03 -44.06
CA GLY A 349 25.93 -43.83 -43.59
C GLY A 349 26.69 -43.27 -42.37
N TYR A 350 26.36 -42.06 -41.90
CA TYR A 350 27.03 -41.38 -40.78
C TYR A 350 26.44 -41.70 -39.40
N ASP A 351 27.31 -41.72 -38.39
CA ASP A 351 26.91 -41.84 -36.98
C ASP A 351 26.37 -40.51 -36.47
N THR A 352 25.08 -40.50 -36.14
CA THR A 352 24.34 -39.30 -35.73
C THR A 352 23.91 -39.42 -34.27
N SER A 353 23.95 -38.32 -33.52
CA SER A 353 23.45 -38.25 -32.14
C SER A 353 22.04 -38.83 -32.04
N LEU A 354 21.76 -39.62 -30.99
CA LEU A 354 20.42 -40.19 -30.77
C LEU A 354 19.35 -39.09 -30.66
N SER A 355 19.70 -37.91 -30.16
CA SER A 355 18.80 -36.74 -30.09
C SER A 355 18.37 -36.19 -31.47
N LEU A 356 19.08 -36.55 -32.54
CA LEU A 356 18.80 -36.18 -33.93
C LEU A 356 18.32 -37.37 -34.78
N MET A 357 18.05 -38.53 -34.17
CA MET A 357 17.46 -39.67 -34.85
C MET A 357 15.93 -39.54 -34.84
N VAL A 358 15.30 -39.68 -36.01
CA VAL A 358 13.84 -39.66 -36.17
C VAL A 358 13.25 -41.07 -36.03
N SER A 359 14.03 -42.09 -36.42
CA SER A 359 13.78 -43.50 -36.17
C SER A 359 15.09 -44.21 -35.83
N PRO A 360 15.11 -45.50 -35.44
CA PRO A 360 16.34 -46.23 -35.15
C PRO A 360 17.37 -46.26 -36.30
N THR A 361 16.94 -46.04 -37.55
CA THR A 361 17.79 -46.16 -38.74
C THR A 361 17.88 -44.89 -39.58
N LEU A 362 17.10 -43.85 -39.27
CA LEU A 362 16.98 -42.62 -40.06
C LEU A 362 17.25 -41.35 -39.22
N CYS A 363 18.19 -40.53 -39.68
CA CYS A 363 18.52 -39.25 -39.03
C CYS A 363 17.68 -38.08 -39.56
N ALA A 364 17.58 -37.03 -38.75
CA ALA A 364 16.85 -35.80 -39.08
C ALA A 364 17.43 -35.05 -40.29
N MET A 365 18.73 -35.17 -40.55
CA MET A 365 19.37 -34.55 -41.72
C MET A 365 18.85 -35.13 -43.02
N CYS A 366 18.75 -36.47 -43.12
CA CYS A 366 18.20 -37.13 -44.30
C CYS A 366 16.72 -36.80 -44.51
N VAL A 367 15.95 -36.66 -43.43
CA VAL A 367 14.53 -36.24 -43.52
C VAL A 367 14.40 -34.80 -44.00
N THR A 368 15.28 -33.90 -43.56
CA THR A 368 15.15 -32.45 -43.82
C THR A 368 15.76 -32.04 -45.17
N TYR A 369 16.90 -32.64 -45.53
CA TYR A 369 17.72 -32.22 -46.67
C TYR A 369 17.83 -33.26 -47.79
N GLY A 370 17.24 -34.45 -47.63
CA GLY A 370 17.21 -35.48 -48.67
C GLY A 370 18.61 -35.83 -49.18
N ASP A 371 18.82 -35.66 -50.49
CA ASP A 371 20.06 -36.01 -51.20
C ASP A 371 21.27 -35.13 -50.78
N ASP A 372 21.05 -33.94 -50.24
CA ASP A 372 22.13 -33.06 -49.76
C ASP A 372 22.66 -33.47 -48.37
N ALA A 373 21.94 -34.32 -47.65
CA ALA A 373 22.27 -34.71 -46.28
C ALA A 373 23.67 -35.33 -46.11
N PRO A 374 24.16 -36.23 -46.99
CA PRO A 374 25.50 -36.80 -46.87
C PRO A 374 26.60 -35.74 -46.94
N THR A 375 26.49 -34.77 -47.84
CA THR A 375 27.46 -33.67 -48.01
C THR A 375 27.49 -32.76 -46.78
N LEU A 376 26.31 -32.44 -46.23
CA LEU A 376 26.20 -31.60 -45.03
C LEU A 376 26.70 -32.33 -43.77
N GLN A 377 26.45 -33.64 -43.66
CA GLN A 377 26.97 -34.48 -42.57
C GLN A 377 28.50 -34.59 -42.64
N ALA A 378 29.08 -34.76 -43.83
CA ALA A 378 30.54 -34.83 -44.00
C ALA A 378 31.27 -33.62 -43.39
N ASN A 379 30.68 -32.43 -43.52
CA ASN A 379 31.26 -31.18 -43.02
C ASN A 379 31.02 -30.94 -41.52
N THR A 380 30.25 -31.79 -40.85
CA THR A 380 29.83 -31.60 -39.44
C THR A 380 30.09 -32.83 -38.57
N VAL A 381 30.74 -33.86 -39.12
CA VAL A 381 31.00 -35.11 -38.41
C VAL A 381 31.95 -34.88 -37.25
N VAL A 382 31.57 -35.39 -36.08
CA VAL A 382 32.42 -35.49 -34.90
C VAL A 382 32.63 -36.96 -34.61
N SER A 383 33.89 -37.42 -34.68
CA SER A 383 34.27 -38.81 -34.46
C SER A 383 34.05 -39.23 -33.00
N GLY A 384 33.70 -40.50 -32.79
CA GLY A 384 33.51 -41.06 -31.45
C GLY A 384 32.16 -40.70 -30.82
N ASN A 385 32.09 -40.87 -29.50
CA ASN A 385 30.88 -40.70 -28.70
C ASN A 385 30.78 -39.28 -28.11
N GLU A 386 31.09 -38.26 -28.91
CA GLU A 386 30.99 -36.87 -28.51
C GLU A 386 30.27 -36.04 -29.57
N SER A 387 29.53 -35.04 -29.12
CA SER A 387 28.81 -34.10 -30.00
C SER A 387 28.89 -32.68 -29.43
N HIS A 388 28.69 -31.70 -30.31
CA HIS A 388 28.32 -30.36 -29.87
C HIS A 388 26.86 -30.40 -29.41
N ILE A 389 26.62 -30.00 -28.16
CA ILE A 389 25.31 -30.12 -27.51
C ILE A 389 24.86 -28.75 -27.02
N VAL A 390 23.57 -28.47 -27.09
CA VAL A 390 22.94 -27.25 -26.59
C VAL A 390 21.65 -27.56 -25.83
N SER A 391 21.18 -26.60 -25.04
CA SER A 391 19.84 -26.64 -24.42
C SER A 391 18.88 -25.75 -25.18
N CYS A 392 17.71 -26.27 -25.53
CA CYS A 392 16.62 -25.47 -26.09
C CYS A 392 16.21 -24.35 -25.12
N HIS A 393 15.98 -23.15 -25.64
CA HIS A 393 15.55 -21.99 -24.87
C HIS A 393 14.11 -22.14 -24.34
N ASP A 394 13.20 -22.71 -25.15
CA ASP A 394 11.78 -22.76 -24.79
C ASP A 394 11.43 -23.98 -23.93
N CYS A 395 11.97 -25.16 -24.26
CA CYS A 395 11.59 -26.41 -23.59
C CYS A 395 12.68 -27.03 -22.70
N HIS A 396 13.85 -26.41 -22.64
CA HIS A 396 15.04 -26.85 -21.89
C HIS A 396 15.55 -28.27 -22.24
N GLY A 397 15.07 -28.83 -23.37
CA GLY A 397 15.55 -30.11 -23.87
C GLY A 397 16.96 -29.99 -24.45
N ILE A 398 17.84 -30.90 -24.04
CA ILE A 398 19.21 -31.03 -24.50
C ILE A 398 19.24 -31.85 -25.80
N TYR A 399 19.95 -31.35 -26.81
CA TYR A 399 20.10 -32.02 -28.11
C TYR A 399 21.41 -31.62 -28.80
N ALA A 400 21.85 -32.45 -29.75
CA ALA A 400 23.06 -32.19 -30.53
C ALA A 400 22.83 -31.16 -31.65
N VAL A 401 23.88 -30.42 -31.98
CA VAL A 401 23.92 -29.46 -33.09
C VAL A 401 25.05 -29.85 -34.02
N LEU A 402 24.76 -29.96 -35.31
CA LEU A 402 25.75 -30.30 -36.32
C LEU A 402 26.45 -29.05 -36.86
N GLN A 403 25.68 -28.08 -37.37
CA GLN A 403 26.20 -26.85 -37.97
C GLN A 403 26.38 -25.74 -36.91
N VAL A 404 27.31 -25.94 -35.96
CA VAL A 404 27.52 -25.03 -34.81
C VAL A 404 27.76 -23.58 -35.22
N ALA A 405 28.53 -23.36 -36.30
CA ALA A 405 28.85 -22.03 -36.82
C ALA A 405 27.61 -21.24 -37.27
N GLN A 406 26.53 -21.92 -37.67
CA GLN A 406 25.28 -21.27 -38.08
C GLN A 406 24.35 -20.96 -36.89
N LEU A 407 24.67 -21.46 -35.69
CA LEU A 407 23.90 -21.17 -34.48
C LEU A 407 24.36 -19.85 -33.84
N GLY A 408 23.88 -18.74 -34.41
CA GLY A 408 24.14 -17.37 -33.95
C GLY A 408 23.10 -16.81 -32.97
N THR A 409 21.97 -17.49 -32.76
CA THR A 409 20.88 -17.06 -31.86
C THR A 409 20.61 -18.11 -30.79
N ALA A 410 19.72 -17.81 -29.83
CA ALA A 410 19.32 -18.75 -28.78
C ALA A 410 18.82 -20.07 -29.37
N ALA A 411 19.36 -21.19 -28.90
CA ALA A 411 19.06 -22.50 -29.43
C ALA A 411 17.58 -22.86 -29.25
N LYS A 412 16.94 -23.35 -30.31
CA LYS A 412 15.56 -23.87 -30.28
C LYS A 412 15.52 -25.21 -31.00
N CYS A 413 14.99 -26.24 -30.34
CA CYS A 413 14.83 -27.56 -30.94
C CYS A 413 13.78 -27.51 -32.06
N TRP A 414 13.82 -28.51 -32.96
CA TRP A 414 12.91 -28.58 -34.12
C TRP A 414 11.44 -28.49 -33.70
N PHE A 415 11.02 -29.27 -32.70
CA PHE A 415 9.64 -29.28 -32.20
C PHE A 415 9.17 -27.90 -31.71
N CYS A 416 9.99 -27.16 -30.97
CA CYS A 416 9.64 -25.81 -30.51
C CYS A 416 9.58 -24.80 -31.65
N ARG A 417 10.32 -25.02 -32.75
CA ARG A 417 10.24 -24.17 -33.95
C ARG A 417 8.97 -24.44 -34.76
N THR A 418 8.49 -25.68 -34.77
CA THR A 418 7.31 -26.09 -35.55
C THR A 418 6.00 -26.01 -34.78
N ASN A 419 6.03 -26.04 -33.44
CA ASN A 419 4.83 -26.03 -32.57
C ASN A 419 4.15 -24.65 -32.43
N ASN A 420 4.15 -23.80 -33.46
CA ASN A 420 3.46 -22.49 -33.42
C ASN A 420 1.92 -22.58 -33.56
N ILE A 421 1.35 -23.78 -33.61
CA ILE A 421 -0.10 -24.02 -33.74
C ILE A 421 -0.52 -25.04 -32.68
N SER A 422 -1.37 -24.62 -31.74
CA SER A 422 -2.01 -25.50 -30.77
C SER A 422 -3.15 -26.28 -31.43
N PRO A 423 -3.40 -27.57 -31.15
CA PRO A 423 -2.77 -28.41 -30.12
C PRO A 423 -1.83 -29.47 -30.73
N LEU A 424 -0.52 -29.29 -30.58
CA LEU A 424 0.50 -30.32 -30.89
C LEU A 424 1.11 -30.89 -29.60
N PRO A 425 1.52 -32.17 -29.60
CA PRO A 425 2.12 -32.80 -28.42
C PRO A 425 3.45 -32.14 -28.03
N PRO A 426 3.80 -32.13 -26.74
CA PRO A 426 5.06 -31.58 -26.25
C PRO A 426 6.26 -32.34 -26.86
N PRO A 427 7.44 -31.68 -26.99
CA PRO A 427 8.63 -32.33 -27.52
C PRO A 427 8.94 -33.63 -26.76
N PRO A 428 9.25 -34.74 -27.46
CA PRO A 428 9.58 -36.01 -26.82
C PRO A 428 10.87 -35.87 -26.02
N LYS A 429 10.76 -36.03 -24.69
CA LYS A 429 11.88 -35.87 -23.75
C LYS A 429 12.06 -37.09 -22.84
N ILE A 430 13.28 -37.29 -22.39
CA ILE A 430 13.65 -38.22 -21.32
C ILE A 430 14.48 -37.50 -20.26
N SER A 431 14.18 -37.75 -18.98
CA SER A 431 14.91 -37.16 -17.85
C SER A 431 16.01 -38.10 -17.37
N CYS A 432 17.22 -37.56 -17.16
CA CYS A 432 18.32 -38.29 -16.53
C CYS A 432 18.07 -38.44 -15.02
N SER A 433 18.23 -39.64 -14.45
CA SER A 433 18.10 -39.86 -13.00
C SER A 433 19.26 -39.28 -12.18
N GLY A 434 20.42 -39.06 -12.80
CA GLY A 434 21.61 -38.49 -12.16
C GLY A 434 21.58 -36.95 -12.09
N CYS A 435 21.65 -36.27 -13.24
CA CYS A 435 21.72 -34.81 -13.30
C CYS A 435 20.38 -34.10 -13.50
N LEU A 436 19.27 -34.83 -13.62
CA LEU A 436 17.90 -34.32 -13.84
C LEU A 436 17.69 -33.52 -15.14
N ASN A 437 18.72 -33.37 -15.99
CA ASN A 437 18.58 -32.77 -17.31
C ASN A 437 17.65 -33.62 -18.21
N GLN A 438 16.91 -32.93 -19.07
CA GLN A 438 16.01 -33.55 -20.04
C GLN A 438 16.64 -33.55 -21.43
N PHE A 439 16.66 -34.70 -22.11
CA PHE A 439 17.18 -34.85 -23.46
C PHE A 439 16.04 -35.02 -24.46
N ILE A 440 16.17 -34.43 -25.64
CA ILE A 440 15.26 -34.66 -26.76
C ILE A 440 15.50 -36.09 -27.26
N ASP A 441 14.44 -36.89 -27.34
CA ASP A 441 14.52 -38.30 -27.72
C ASP A 441 13.40 -38.68 -28.71
N PRO A 442 13.48 -38.24 -29.98
CA PRO A 442 12.40 -38.40 -30.94
C PRO A 442 12.11 -39.86 -31.29
N ALA A 443 13.18 -40.66 -31.45
CA ALA A 443 13.10 -42.08 -31.78
C ALA A 443 13.00 -42.99 -30.56
N GLY A 444 13.00 -42.45 -29.33
CA GLY A 444 12.93 -43.25 -28.09
C GLY A 444 14.19 -44.08 -27.81
N LEU A 445 15.32 -43.75 -28.43
CA LEU A 445 16.56 -44.54 -28.38
C LEU A 445 17.31 -44.35 -27.06
N TYR A 446 17.24 -43.17 -26.45
CA TYR A 446 17.77 -42.99 -25.10
C TYR A 446 16.92 -43.79 -24.10
N ARG A 447 15.58 -43.74 -24.24
CA ARG A 447 14.65 -44.50 -23.39
C ARG A 447 14.85 -46.01 -23.47
N ALA A 448 15.06 -46.56 -24.66
CA ALA A 448 15.27 -47.99 -24.87
C ALA A 448 16.52 -48.52 -24.16
N ASN A 449 17.52 -47.67 -23.91
CA ASN A 449 18.76 -48.02 -23.21
C ASN A 449 18.67 -47.88 -21.67
N GLY A 450 17.53 -47.43 -21.13
CA GLY A 450 17.32 -47.31 -19.68
C GLY A 450 16.94 -48.64 -19.02
N SER A 451 17.41 -48.88 -17.79
CA SER A 451 16.93 -50.00 -16.97
C SER A 451 15.57 -49.65 -16.34
N PRO A 452 14.58 -50.57 -16.31
CA PRO A 452 13.30 -50.34 -15.64
C PRO A 452 13.43 -50.11 -14.13
N SER A 453 14.52 -50.55 -13.48
CA SER A 453 14.71 -50.42 -12.03
C SER A 453 15.46 -49.16 -11.59
N ASN A 454 16.37 -48.63 -12.42
CA ASN A 454 17.32 -47.58 -12.02
C ASN A 454 17.17 -46.26 -12.81
N GLY A 455 16.18 -46.20 -13.69
CA GLY A 455 15.99 -45.07 -14.61
C GLY A 455 17.08 -45.01 -15.69
N TRP A 456 17.09 -43.91 -16.44
CA TRP A 456 18.08 -43.66 -17.49
C TRP A 456 19.15 -42.66 -17.02
N LEU A 457 20.41 -42.98 -17.24
CA LEU A 457 21.55 -42.07 -17.01
C LEU A 457 22.02 -41.51 -18.35
N CYS A 458 22.21 -40.19 -18.42
CA CYS A 458 22.71 -39.55 -19.61
C CYS A 458 24.20 -39.84 -19.83
N PRO A 459 24.71 -39.69 -21.06
CA PRO A 459 26.10 -39.99 -21.39
C PRO A 459 27.12 -39.18 -20.57
N VAL A 460 26.76 -37.96 -20.17
CA VAL A 460 27.63 -37.14 -19.31
C VAL A 460 27.70 -37.71 -17.89
N CYS A 461 26.58 -38.19 -17.33
CA CYS A 461 26.59 -38.83 -16.02
C CYS A 461 27.39 -40.14 -16.00
N THR A 462 27.41 -40.89 -17.11
CA THR A 462 28.14 -42.16 -17.18
C THR A 462 29.61 -41.97 -17.49
N ASP A 463 29.95 -41.09 -18.44
CA ASP A 463 31.30 -41.03 -19.01
C ASP A 463 32.13 -39.87 -18.43
N ALA A 464 31.47 -38.83 -17.92
CA ALA A 464 32.12 -37.65 -17.33
C ALA A 464 31.33 -37.10 -16.13
N PRO A 465 31.15 -37.88 -15.05
CA PRO A 465 30.27 -37.53 -13.93
C PRO A 465 30.62 -36.17 -13.28
N VAL A 466 31.90 -35.80 -13.27
CA VAL A 466 32.37 -34.50 -12.73
C VAL A 466 31.81 -33.30 -13.52
N ARG A 467 31.47 -33.50 -14.80
CA ARG A 467 30.89 -32.48 -15.69
C ARG A 467 29.35 -32.50 -15.70
N ALA A 468 28.71 -33.42 -14.98
CA ALA A 468 27.26 -33.65 -15.08
C ALA A 468 26.41 -32.65 -14.29
N THR A 469 26.99 -31.99 -13.28
CA THR A 469 26.30 -31.01 -12.43
C THR A 469 27.11 -29.74 -12.30
N THR A 470 26.43 -28.65 -11.96
CA THR A 470 27.05 -27.35 -11.71
C THR A 470 26.45 -26.75 -10.44
N THR A 471 27.30 -26.35 -9.51
CA THR A 471 26.91 -25.57 -8.33
C THR A 471 26.84 -24.11 -8.71
N THR A 472 25.68 -23.49 -8.48
CA THR A 472 25.45 -22.07 -8.76
C THR A 472 25.00 -21.40 -7.46
N SER A 473 25.67 -20.31 -7.09
CA SER A 473 25.19 -19.43 -6.02
C SER A 473 24.04 -18.55 -6.52
N VAL A 474 22.90 -18.58 -5.83
CA VAL A 474 21.68 -17.86 -6.21
C VAL A 474 21.17 -17.03 -5.03
N PRO A 475 20.86 -15.74 -5.23
CA PRO A 475 20.23 -14.92 -4.20
C PRO A 475 18.88 -15.50 -3.75
N PHE A 476 18.64 -15.52 -2.44
CA PHE A 476 17.44 -16.06 -1.81
C PHE A 476 16.14 -15.52 -2.44
N ASN A 477 16.09 -14.21 -2.71
CA ASN A 477 14.91 -13.59 -3.29
C ASN A 477 14.58 -14.10 -4.70
N ALA A 478 15.59 -14.36 -5.55
CA ALA A 478 15.44 -14.86 -6.90
C ALA A 478 14.94 -16.31 -6.89
N LEU A 479 15.47 -17.10 -5.96
CA LEU A 479 15.05 -18.48 -5.73
C LEU A 479 13.58 -18.56 -5.27
N MET A 480 13.18 -17.72 -4.32
CA MET A 480 11.80 -17.63 -3.83
C MET A 480 10.81 -17.14 -4.90
N ARG A 481 11.20 -16.18 -5.74
CA ARG A 481 10.38 -15.68 -6.86
C ARG A 481 10.13 -16.75 -7.92
N THR A 482 11.13 -17.60 -8.18
CA THR A 482 11.00 -18.72 -9.13
C THR A 482 10.20 -19.87 -8.52
N ASN A 483 10.24 -20.03 -7.19
CA ASN A 483 9.63 -21.14 -6.46
C ASN A 483 8.67 -20.64 -5.36
N PRO A 484 7.57 -19.94 -5.68
CA PRO A 484 6.69 -19.35 -4.67
C PRO A 484 5.98 -20.40 -3.80
N HIS A 485 5.89 -21.65 -4.27
CA HIS A 485 5.35 -22.77 -3.50
C HIS A 485 6.19 -23.12 -2.25
N VAL A 486 7.46 -22.71 -2.19
CA VAL A 486 8.31 -22.83 -0.98
C VAL A 486 7.66 -22.13 0.22
N ALA A 487 7.06 -20.95 0.01
CA ALA A 487 6.37 -20.23 1.08
C ALA A 487 5.11 -20.97 1.58
N VAL A 488 4.45 -21.74 0.70
CA VAL A 488 3.29 -22.56 1.06
C VAL A 488 3.71 -23.78 1.87
N VAL A 489 4.80 -24.44 1.45
CA VAL A 489 5.41 -25.59 2.14
C VAL A 489 5.72 -25.25 3.60
N HIS A 490 6.27 -24.06 3.86
CA HIS A 490 6.62 -23.63 5.22
C HIS A 490 5.44 -23.01 6.01
N GLY A 491 4.22 -22.99 5.44
CA GLY A 491 3.04 -22.43 6.08
C GLY A 491 3.05 -20.91 6.23
N TRP A 492 3.90 -20.20 5.47
CA TRP A 492 3.94 -18.74 5.47
C TRP A 492 2.79 -18.13 4.66
N THR A 493 2.25 -18.89 3.71
CA THR A 493 1.13 -18.42 2.88
C THR A 493 0.27 -19.58 2.38
N THR A 494 -0.80 -19.27 1.63
CA THR A 494 -1.64 -20.28 0.97
C THR A 494 -1.35 -20.38 -0.52
N ASP A 495 -1.71 -21.51 -1.14
CA ASP A 495 -1.51 -21.72 -2.57
C ASP A 495 -2.16 -20.66 -3.46
N LYS A 496 -3.31 -20.11 -3.02
CA LYS A 496 -4.08 -19.09 -3.74
C LYS A 496 -3.34 -17.76 -3.87
N VAL A 497 -2.56 -17.37 -2.85
CA VAL A 497 -1.92 -16.05 -2.80
C VAL A 497 -0.39 -16.11 -2.82
N LYS A 498 0.22 -17.28 -3.04
CA LYS A 498 1.67 -17.51 -2.98
C LYS A 498 2.51 -16.52 -3.80
N SER A 499 2.10 -16.25 -5.04
CA SER A 499 2.83 -15.34 -5.93
C SER A 499 2.74 -13.89 -5.44
N VAL A 500 1.54 -13.48 -5.02
CA VAL A 500 1.27 -12.12 -4.49
C VAL A 500 2.00 -11.91 -3.15
N PHE A 501 2.08 -12.95 -2.32
CA PHE A 501 2.82 -12.92 -1.06
C PHE A 501 4.32 -12.72 -1.30
N VAL A 502 4.93 -13.53 -2.19
CA VAL A 502 6.37 -13.40 -2.52
C VAL A 502 6.66 -12.04 -3.14
N GLU A 503 5.79 -11.54 -4.01
CA GLU A 503 5.89 -10.18 -4.55
C GLU A 503 5.80 -9.11 -3.44
N MET A 504 4.80 -9.20 -2.56
CA MET A 504 4.62 -8.29 -1.42
C MET A 504 5.86 -8.24 -0.50
N VAL A 505 6.50 -9.39 -0.26
CA VAL A 505 7.69 -9.49 0.59
C VAL A 505 8.90 -8.83 -0.05
N PHE A 506 9.16 -9.12 -1.33
CA PHE A 506 10.40 -8.75 -2.03
C PHE A 506 10.27 -7.56 -2.98
N HIS A 507 9.11 -6.90 -3.08
CA HIS A 507 8.95 -5.69 -3.89
C HIS A 507 9.83 -4.56 -3.34
N THR A 508 10.53 -3.87 -4.24
CA THR A 508 11.39 -2.73 -3.90
C THR A 508 10.85 -1.47 -4.58
N PRO A 509 10.65 -0.36 -3.84
CA PRO A 509 10.92 -0.18 -2.41
C PRO A 509 9.96 -0.97 -1.51
N TYR A 510 10.44 -1.40 -0.33
CA TYR A 510 9.63 -2.20 0.59
C TYR A 510 8.48 -1.39 1.20
N ASP A 511 7.30 -2.00 1.30
CA ASP A 511 6.23 -1.47 2.13
C ASP A 511 6.60 -1.57 3.61
N SER A 512 6.30 -0.52 4.39
CA SER A 512 6.42 -0.57 5.84
C SER A 512 5.49 -1.63 6.43
N MET A 513 5.86 -2.22 7.57
CA MET A 513 5.05 -3.23 8.25
C MET A 513 3.63 -2.72 8.58
N PHE A 514 3.52 -1.42 8.91
CA PHE A 514 2.24 -0.75 9.07
C PHE A 514 1.38 -0.82 7.81
N LYS A 515 1.94 -0.55 6.62
CA LYS A 515 1.22 -0.68 5.34
C LYS A 515 0.85 -2.13 5.03
N LEU A 516 1.74 -3.08 5.34
CA LEU A 516 1.42 -4.50 5.17
C LEU A 516 0.20 -4.90 6.00
N PHE A 517 0.14 -4.50 7.26
CA PHE A 517 -0.98 -4.80 8.13
C PHE A 517 -2.26 -4.05 7.75
N THR A 518 -2.17 -2.76 7.41
CA THR A 518 -3.37 -1.92 7.18
C THR A 518 -3.94 -2.02 5.77
N GLN A 519 -3.12 -2.30 4.75
CA GLN A 519 -3.53 -2.30 3.34
C GLN A 519 -3.47 -3.69 2.70
N LYS A 520 -2.60 -4.59 3.19
CA LYS A 520 -2.37 -5.92 2.61
C LYS A 520 -2.69 -7.06 3.59
N GLN A 521 -3.53 -6.80 4.59
CA GLN A 521 -3.86 -7.73 5.68
C GLN A 521 -4.33 -9.10 5.17
N ALA A 522 -5.16 -9.13 4.12
CA ALA A 522 -5.71 -10.37 3.57
C ALA A 522 -4.61 -11.28 3.01
N VAL A 523 -3.55 -10.72 2.42
CA VAL A 523 -2.40 -11.49 1.91
C VAL A 523 -1.46 -11.87 3.06
N LEU A 524 -1.24 -10.96 4.01
CA LEU A 524 -0.38 -11.17 5.17
C LEU A 524 -0.89 -12.30 6.08
N LEU A 525 -2.20 -12.38 6.31
CA LEU A 525 -2.82 -13.35 7.24
C LEU A 525 -3.34 -14.62 6.54
N ALA A 526 -3.22 -14.72 5.22
CA ALA A 526 -3.59 -15.91 4.47
C ALA A 526 -2.55 -17.03 4.68
N THR A 527 -2.66 -17.72 5.82
CA THR A 527 -1.75 -18.82 6.23
C THR A 527 -2.49 -20.15 6.21
N SER A 528 -1.84 -21.20 5.71
CA SER A 528 -2.30 -22.58 5.88
C SER A 528 -1.53 -23.27 7.01
N PRO A 529 -2.12 -24.25 7.73
CA PRO A 529 -1.33 -25.17 8.53
C PRO A 529 -0.21 -25.76 7.66
N THR A 530 0.97 -25.96 8.24
CA THR A 530 2.11 -26.57 7.55
C THR A 530 1.66 -27.89 6.94
N ASN A 531 1.84 -28.05 5.63
CA ASN A 531 1.52 -29.29 4.94
C ASN A 531 2.31 -30.44 5.59
N ASP A 532 1.72 -31.65 5.57
CA ASP A 532 2.41 -32.85 6.04
C ASP A 532 3.79 -32.97 5.36
N PRO A 533 4.86 -33.33 6.09
CA PRO A 533 6.22 -33.45 5.54
C PRO A 533 6.30 -34.40 4.33
N VAL A 534 5.34 -35.31 4.18
CA VAL A 534 5.21 -36.21 3.02
C VAL A 534 4.84 -35.47 1.72
N THR A 535 4.06 -34.38 1.79
CA THR A 535 3.67 -33.58 0.61
C THR A 535 4.81 -32.68 0.14
N VAL A 536 5.69 -32.28 1.05
CA VAL A 536 6.87 -31.42 0.79
C VAL A 536 7.94 -32.14 -0.04
N LEU A 537 8.07 -33.46 0.11
CA LEU A 537 9.08 -34.26 -0.60
C LEU A 537 8.89 -34.37 -2.12
N HIS A 538 7.70 -34.04 -2.64
CA HIS A 538 7.35 -34.28 -4.05
C HIS A 538 7.36 -33.03 -4.95
N MET A 539 7.53 -31.83 -4.41
CA MET A 539 7.62 -30.62 -5.24
C MET A 539 9.07 -30.36 -5.65
N ALA A 540 9.35 -30.48 -6.94
CA ALA A 540 10.66 -30.17 -7.48
C ALA A 540 10.88 -28.64 -7.53
N MET A 541 11.97 -28.17 -6.95
CA MET A 541 12.40 -26.78 -7.11
C MET A 541 13.11 -26.60 -8.44
N HIS A 542 12.97 -25.41 -9.02
CA HIS A 542 13.54 -25.08 -10.32
C HIS A 542 14.41 -23.83 -10.27
N PHE A 543 15.46 -23.82 -11.08
CA PHE A 543 16.29 -22.65 -11.34
C PHE A 543 16.62 -22.59 -12.83
N GLN A 544 16.32 -21.45 -13.47
CA GLN A 544 16.48 -21.26 -14.93
C GLN A 544 15.86 -22.40 -15.78
N GLY A 545 14.70 -22.90 -15.35
CA GLY A 545 13.98 -23.99 -16.04
C GLY A 545 14.52 -25.40 -15.79
N LYS A 546 15.58 -25.56 -14.98
CA LYS A 546 16.15 -26.85 -14.58
C LYS A 546 15.74 -27.25 -13.18
N ALA A 547 15.56 -28.54 -12.94
CA ALA A 547 15.30 -29.07 -11.61
C ALA A 547 16.56 -29.01 -10.73
N ILE A 548 16.38 -28.59 -9.47
CA ILE A 548 17.45 -28.53 -8.46
C ILE A 548 17.59 -29.91 -7.80
N LEU A 549 18.81 -30.43 -7.77
CA LEU A 549 19.13 -31.67 -7.08
C LEU A 549 18.97 -31.48 -5.56
N GLN A 550 18.56 -32.54 -4.86
CA GLN A 550 18.39 -32.52 -3.40
C GLN A 550 17.47 -31.38 -2.90
N SER A 551 16.38 -31.11 -3.64
CA SER A 551 15.42 -30.04 -3.31
C SER A 551 14.96 -30.07 -1.84
N SER A 552 14.82 -31.25 -1.22
CA SER A 552 14.47 -31.40 0.20
C SER A 552 15.47 -30.74 1.16
N ALA A 553 16.77 -30.90 0.92
CA ALA A 553 17.81 -30.25 1.72
C ALA A 553 17.78 -28.72 1.55
N ILE A 554 17.47 -28.24 0.35
CA ILE A 554 17.31 -26.81 0.07
C ILE A 554 16.08 -26.24 0.80
N TYR A 555 14.92 -26.92 0.82
CA TYR A 555 13.77 -26.48 1.60
C TYR A 555 14.10 -26.26 3.08
N GLU A 556 14.78 -27.23 3.71
CA GLU A 556 15.17 -27.10 5.12
C GLU A 556 16.20 -26.00 5.32
N SER A 557 17.17 -25.85 4.40
CA SER A 557 18.13 -24.74 4.42
C SER A 557 17.43 -23.38 4.34
N LEU A 558 16.45 -23.20 3.43
CA LEU A 558 15.71 -21.95 3.30
C LEU A 558 14.88 -21.63 4.55
N LYS A 559 14.27 -22.65 5.17
CA LYS A 559 13.57 -22.50 6.45
C LYS A 559 14.52 -22.08 7.56
N ALA A 560 15.70 -22.72 7.65
CA ALA A 560 16.72 -22.38 8.63
C ALA A 560 17.25 -20.95 8.44
N ILE A 561 17.50 -20.54 7.20
CA ILE A 561 17.89 -19.16 6.86
C ILE A 561 16.89 -18.16 7.43
N VAL A 562 15.60 -18.41 7.25
CA VAL A 562 14.55 -17.47 7.69
C VAL A 562 14.33 -17.53 9.19
N LEU A 563 14.30 -18.71 9.80
CA LEU A 563 13.88 -18.85 11.21
C LEU A 563 15.01 -18.89 12.22
N THR A 564 16.18 -19.43 11.87
CA THR A 564 17.24 -19.78 12.84
C THR A 564 18.58 -19.12 12.56
N ASP A 565 18.92 -18.81 11.30
CA ASP A 565 20.24 -18.26 10.98
C ASP A 565 20.45 -16.87 11.58
N ALA A 566 21.69 -16.59 11.96
CA ALA A 566 22.16 -15.26 12.29
C ALA A 566 22.20 -14.38 11.04
N LEU A 567 21.03 -13.91 10.60
CA LEU A 567 20.91 -12.83 9.63
C LEU A 567 21.40 -11.55 10.33
N ARG A 568 22.34 -10.84 9.70
CA ARG A 568 22.92 -9.61 10.27
C ARG A 568 21.82 -8.58 10.45
N ASP A 569 21.70 -8.06 11.67
CA ASP A 569 20.86 -6.91 12.01
C ASP A 569 21.78 -5.77 12.45
N VAL A 570 21.38 -4.52 12.20
CA VAL A 570 22.19 -3.35 12.59
C VAL A 570 21.87 -3.02 14.05
N CYS A 571 22.89 -2.90 14.91
CA CYS A 571 22.66 -2.45 16.28
C CYS A 571 22.23 -0.97 16.28
N ASN A 572 20.96 -0.70 16.56
CA ASN A 572 20.39 0.66 16.54
C ASN A 572 20.94 1.61 17.63
N MET A 573 21.77 1.12 18.56
CA MET A 573 22.39 1.96 19.59
C MET A 573 23.84 2.37 19.27
N CYS A 574 24.59 1.57 18.50
CA CYS A 574 25.98 1.91 18.17
C CYS A 574 26.30 1.84 16.67
N PHE A 575 25.32 1.52 15.81
CA PHE A 575 25.46 1.44 14.34
C PHE A 575 26.55 0.49 13.84
N GLU A 576 27.08 -0.39 14.70
CA GLU A 576 28.05 -1.42 14.32
C GLU A 576 27.36 -2.74 13.90
N GLU A 577 28.00 -3.44 12.96
CA GLU A 577 27.59 -4.75 12.46
C GLU A 577 27.87 -5.84 13.49
N PHE A 578 26.83 -6.40 14.12
CA PHE A 578 26.99 -7.60 14.93
C PHE A 578 26.39 -8.81 14.22
N SER A 579 27.13 -9.91 14.26
CA SER A 579 26.52 -11.22 14.10
C SER A 579 25.69 -11.49 15.35
N LEU A 580 24.59 -12.23 15.22
CA LEU A 580 23.88 -12.82 16.37
C LEU A 580 24.46 -14.22 16.69
N PRO A 581 25.60 -14.37 17.36
CA PRO A 581 25.86 -15.52 18.19
C PRO A 581 25.72 -15.12 19.66
N CYS A 582 25.11 -16.01 20.44
CA CYS A 582 24.67 -15.85 21.83
C CYS A 582 23.34 -15.10 21.97
N LEU A 583 22.24 -15.86 21.94
CA LEU A 583 21.20 -15.88 22.98
C LEU A 583 20.23 -17.03 22.63
N SER A 584 20.62 -18.23 23.09
CA SER A 584 19.91 -19.52 23.22
C SER A 584 18.71 -19.81 22.33
#